data_AF-A0A962YVS0-F1
#
_entry.id   AF-A0A962YVS0-F1
#
_cell.length_a   1.000
_cell.length_b   1.000
_cell.length_c   1.000
_cell.angle_alpha   90.00
_cell.angle_beta   90.00
_cell.angle_gamma   90.00
#
_symmetry.space_group_name_H-M   'P 1'
#
loop_
_entity.id
_entity.type
_entity.pdbx_description
1 polymer ?
#
loop_
_entity_poly.entity_id
_entity_poly.type
_entity_poly.pdbx_seq_one_letter_code
_entity_poly.pdbx_strand_id
1 'polypeptide(L)'
;MAKVHGWDNFLTLCRQAKTPSQLNELLELFLTVEERNAIGLRVQLISELMKGDKTQREIAADLKISIAKITRGSNALKIVSASLKKFLAKVL
;
A
#
# COMPACT_ATOMS: atom_id res chain seq x y z
N MET A 1 25.14 -4.26 -19.90
CA MET A 1 23.68 -4.05 -20.01
C MET A 1 23.26 -3.17 -18.85
N ALA A 2 22.80 -1.95 -19.11
CA ALA A 2 22.40 -1.01 -18.06
C ALA A 2 21.23 -1.61 -17.27
N LYS A 3 21.42 -1.79 -15.95
CA LYS A 3 20.35 -2.18 -15.03
C LYS A 3 19.26 -1.13 -15.14
N VAL A 4 18.01 -1.55 -15.34
CA VAL A 4 16.87 -0.64 -15.48
C VAL A 4 16.65 0.07 -14.13
N HIS A 5 17.14 1.31 -14.02
CA HIS A 5 17.05 2.15 -12.81
C HIS A 5 15.67 2.80 -12.61
N GLY A 6 14.66 2.45 -13.42
CA GLY A 6 13.37 3.15 -13.43
C GLY A 6 12.67 3.20 -12.06
N TRP A 7 12.71 2.10 -11.32
CA TRP A 7 12.11 2.04 -9.98
C TRP A 7 12.90 2.85 -8.94
N ASP A 8 14.23 2.70 -8.92
CA ASP A 8 15.08 3.46 -7.99
C ASP A 8 15.00 4.99 -8.26
N ASN A 9 14.85 5.37 -9.52
CA ASN A 9 14.61 6.74 -9.94
C ASN A 9 13.25 7.25 -9.46
N PHE A 10 12.18 6.44 -9.61
CA PHE A 10 10.86 6.77 -9.09
C PHE A 10 10.89 6.97 -7.56
N LEU A 11 11.54 6.07 -6.82
CA LEU A 11 11.70 6.23 -5.36
C LEU A 11 12.48 7.49 -4.99
N THR A 12 13.54 7.80 -5.75
CA THR A 12 14.32 9.02 -5.55
C THR A 12 13.49 10.27 -5.81
N LEU A 13 12.66 10.26 -6.85
CA LEU A 13 11.77 11.36 -7.22
C LEU A 13 10.67 11.58 -6.16
N CYS A 14 10.02 10.52 -5.71
CA CYS A 14 9.06 10.58 -4.60
C CYS A 14 9.68 11.18 -3.33
N ARG A 15 10.94 10.85 -3.02
CA ARG A 15 11.66 11.40 -1.86
C ARG A 15 12.02 12.88 -2.02
N GLN A 16 12.10 13.40 -3.24
CA GLN A 16 12.43 14.80 -3.50
C GLN A 16 11.24 15.73 -3.32
N ALA A 17 10.00 15.23 -3.44
CA ALA A 17 8.79 16.00 -3.17
C ALA A 17 8.81 16.55 -1.73
N LYS A 18 8.59 17.87 -1.58
CA LYS A 18 8.71 18.59 -0.30
C LYS A 18 7.39 18.73 0.43
N THR A 19 6.28 18.57 -0.27
CA THR A 19 4.93 18.69 0.30
C THR A 19 4.06 17.51 -0.14
N PRO A 20 3.00 17.17 0.63
CA PRO A 20 2.03 16.17 0.22
C PRO A 20 1.34 16.50 -1.11
N SER A 21 1.05 17.78 -1.37
CA SER A 21 0.43 18.23 -2.63
C SER A 21 1.33 17.93 -3.83
N GLN A 22 2.62 18.26 -3.72
CA GLN A 22 3.60 17.99 -4.78
C GLN A 22 3.76 16.49 -5.03
N LEU A 23 3.79 15.68 -3.97
CA LEU A 23 3.85 14.22 -4.12
C LEU A 23 2.57 13.68 -4.77
N ASN A 24 1.40 14.23 -4.43
CA ASN A 24 0.14 13.81 -5.05
C ASN A 24 0.12 14.11 -6.55
N GLU A 25 0.46 15.33 -6.97
CA GLU A 25 0.57 15.71 -8.39
C GLU A 25 1.56 14.81 -9.15
N LEU A 26 2.70 14.48 -8.51
CA LEU A 26 3.68 13.55 -9.06
C LEU A 26 3.08 12.15 -9.29
N LEU A 27 2.36 11.62 -8.31
CA LEU A 27 1.74 10.31 -8.41
C LEU A 27 0.55 10.31 -9.38
N GLU A 28 -0.14 11.44 -9.56
CA GLU A 28 -1.19 11.60 -10.56
C GLU A 28 -0.67 11.52 -12.00
N LEU A 29 0.58 11.94 -12.22
CA LEU A 29 1.24 11.80 -13.52
C LEU A 29 1.57 10.33 -13.86
N PHE A 30 2.00 9.54 -12.88
CA PHE A 30 2.52 8.19 -13.12
C PHE A 30 1.51 7.06 -12.92
N LEU A 31 0.45 7.30 -12.16
CA LEU A 31 -0.54 6.28 -11.81
C LEU A 31 -1.89 6.65 -12.37
N THR A 32 -2.66 5.68 -12.82
CA THR A 32 -4.06 5.91 -13.17
C THR A 32 -4.91 6.14 -11.92
N VAL A 33 -6.12 6.66 -12.10
CA VAL A 33 -7.10 6.82 -11.00
C VAL A 33 -7.38 5.46 -10.34
N GLU A 34 -7.51 4.40 -11.14
CA GLU A 34 -7.75 3.03 -10.67
C GLU A 34 -6.58 2.50 -9.85
N GLU A 35 -5.34 2.78 -10.26
CA GLU A 35 -4.15 2.37 -9.52
C GLU A 35 -4.04 3.09 -8.17
N ARG A 36 -4.31 4.41 -8.14
CA ARG A 36 -4.34 5.17 -6.88
C ARG A 36 -5.42 4.66 -5.94
N ASN A 37 -6.63 4.39 -6.45
CA ASN A 37 -7.71 3.78 -5.67
C ASN A 37 -7.32 2.39 -5.15
N ALA A 38 -6.66 1.58 -5.97
CA ALA A 38 -6.19 0.26 -5.57
C ALA A 38 -5.12 0.33 -4.46
N ILE A 39 -4.21 1.31 -4.51
CA ILE A 39 -3.22 1.54 -3.45
C ILE A 39 -3.92 1.96 -2.15
N GLY A 40 -4.84 2.92 -2.21
CA GLY A 40 -5.61 3.37 -1.04
C GLY A 40 -6.37 2.22 -0.37
N LEU A 41 -7.05 1.40 -1.17
CA LEU A 41 -7.77 0.21 -0.68
C LEU A 41 -6.83 -0.82 -0.04
N ARG A 42 -5.61 -0.99 -0.56
CA ARG A 42 -4.60 -1.87 0.05
C ARG A 42 -4.10 -1.32 1.38
N VAL A 43 -3.95 -0.01 1.53
CA VAL A 43 -3.60 0.61 2.82
C VAL A 43 -4.68 0.31 3.87
N GLN A 44 -5.96 0.50 3.51
CA GLN A 44 -7.09 0.16 4.38
C GLN A 44 -7.12 -1.32 4.75
N LEU A 45 -6.96 -2.21 3.76
CA LEU A 45 -6.89 -3.65 3.98
C LEU A 45 -5.77 -4.03 4.97
N ILE A 46 -4.57 -3.48 4.81
CA ILE A 46 -3.45 -3.78 5.71
C ILE A 46 -3.72 -3.24 7.12
N SER A 47 -4.30 -2.04 7.26
CA SER A 47 -4.69 -1.49 8.57
C SER A 47 -5.68 -2.41 9.29
N GLU A 48 -6.77 -2.83 8.63
CA GLU A 48 -7.77 -3.72 9.25
C GLU A 48 -7.19 -5.10 9.61
N LEU A 49 -6.34 -5.66 8.74
CA LEU A 49 -5.64 -6.92 9.03
C LEU A 49 -4.65 -6.80 10.21
N MET A 50 -4.06 -5.62 10.42
CA MET A 50 -3.13 -5.36 11.52
C MET A 50 -3.84 -5.14 12.86
N LYS A 51 -5.05 -4.53 12.85
CA LYS A 51 -5.88 -4.39 14.04
C LYS A 51 -6.29 -5.75 14.60
N GLY A 52 -6.71 -6.67 13.72
CA GLY A 52 -7.05 -8.04 14.10
C GLY A 52 -8.43 -8.20 14.75
N ASP A 53 -9.24 -7.14 14.80
CA ASP A 53 -10.56 -7.13 15.44
C ASP A 53 -11.68 -7.76 14.57
N LYS A 54 -11.43 -7.90 13.26
CA LYS A 54 -12.40 -8.41 12.27
C LYS A 54 -11.90 -9.66 11.58
N THR A 55 -12.81 -10.55 11.26
CA THR A 55 -12.56 -11.69 10.37
C THR A 55 -12.29 -11.22 8.95
N GLN A 56 -11.58 -12.04 8.16
CA GLN A 56 -11.35 -11.75 6.74
C GLN A 56 -12.65 -11.59 5.94
N ARG A 57 -13.74 -12.23 6.35
CA ARG A 57 -15.04 -12.11 5.69
C ARG A 57 -15.69 -10.76 5.97
N GLU A 58 -15.61 -10.26 7.20
CA GLU A 58 -16.10 -8.93 7.55
C GLU A 58 -15.31 -7.84 6.82
N ILE A 59 -13.98 -7.94 6.80
CA ILE A 59 -13.14 -7.01 6.04
C ILE A 59 -13.49 -7.04 4.53
N ALA A 60 -13.83 -8.21 3.97
CA ALA A 60 -14.25 -8.32 2.56
C ALA A 60 -15.55 -7.57 2.28
N ALA A 61 -16.52 -7.69 3.19
CA ALA A 61 -17.80 -7.02 3.10
C ALA A 61 -17.62 -5.50 3.24
N ASP A 62 -16.87 -5.05 4.25
CA ASP A 62 -16.64 -3.63 4.55
C ASP A 62 -15.91 -2.93 3.40
N LEU A 63 -14.82 -3.53 2.90
CA LEU A 63 -14.00 -2.96 1.84
C LEU A 63 -14.53 -3.28 0.43
N LYS A 64 -15.62 -4.05 0.32
CA LYS A 64 -16.23 -4.49 -0.96
C LYS A 64 -15.19 -5.14 -1.90
N ILE A 65 -14.37 -6.03 -1.35
CA ILE A 65 -13.33 -6.77 -2.09
C ILE A 65 -13.53 -8.28 -1.99
N SER A 66 -12.98 -9.01 -2.96
CA SER A 66 -13.00 -10.48 -2.91
C SER A 66 -12.12 -11.03 -1.80
N ILE A 67 -12.52 -12.18 -1.25
CA ILE A 67 -11.73 -12.94 -0.27
C ILE A 67 -10.31 -13.19 -0.80
N ALA A 68 -10.16 -13.50 -2.09
CA ALA A 68 -8.84 -13.68 -2.72
C ALA A 68 -7.93 -12.43 -2.62
N LYS A 69 -8.47 -11.22 -2.68
CA LYS A 69 -7.69 -9.98 -2.44
C LYS A 69 -7.22 -9.91 -0.99
N ILE A 70 -8.05 -10.30 -0.04
CA ILE A 70 -7.70 -10.33 1.39
C ILE A 70 -6.65 -11.38 1.69
N THR A 71 -6.81 -12.60 1.16
CA THR A 71 -5.83 -13.67 1.31
C THR A 71 -4.44 -13.22 0.84
N ARG A 72 -4.37 -12.51 -0.30
CA ARG A 72 -3.10 -11.93 -0.78
C ARG A 72 -2.53 -10.90 0.18
N GLY A 73 -3.36 -10.00 0.72
CA GLY A 73 -2.93 -9.02 1.73
C GLY A 73 -2.41 -9.67 3.01
N SER A 74 -3.15 -10.64 3.56
CA SER A 74 -2.76 -11.38 4.77
C SER A 74 -1.46 -12.15 4.57
N ASN A 75 -1.28 -12.82 3.42
CA ASN A 75 -0.04 -13.54 3.13
C ASN A 75 1.14 -12.60 2.92
N ALA A 76 0.94 -11.46 2.25
CA ALA A 76 1.97 -10.43 2.14
C ALA A 76 2.43 -9.97 3.53
N LEU A 77 1.49 -9.70 4.46
CA LEU A 77 1.79 -9.22 5.80
C LEU A 77 2.61 -10.22 6.64
N LYS A 78 2.46 -11.53 6.41
CA LYS A 78 3.22 -12.58 7.11
C LYS A 78 4.72 -12.59 6.78
N ILE A 79 5.10 -12.14 5.59
CA ILE A 79 6.50 -12.14 5.12
C ILE A 79 7.18 -10.77 5.23
N VAL A 80 6.48 -9.77 5.78
CA VAL A 80 7.03 -8.44 6.00
C VAL A 80 8.09 -8.48 7.11
N SER A 81 9.16 -7.71 6.96
CA SER A 81 10.19 -7.58 7.99
C SER A 81 9.60 -7.08 9.31
N ALA A 82 10.18 -7.50 10.43
CA ALA A 82 9.77 -7.03 11.76
C ALA A 82 9.88 -5.50 11.89
N SER A 83 10.89 -4.89 11.25
CA SER A 83 11.08 -3.43 11.24
C SER A 83 9.93 -2.71 10.53
N LEU A 84 9.51 -3.17 9.35
CA LEU A 84 8.40 -2.57 8.61
C LEU A 84 7.07 -2.83 9.34
N LYS A 85 6.85 -4.02 9.91
CA LYS A 85 5.65 -4.29 10.72
C LYS A 85 5.54 -3.34 11.92
N LYS A 86 6.64 -3.08 12.63
CA LYS A 86 6.68 -2.12 13.74
C LYS A 86 6.43 -0.69 13.28
N PHE A 87 6.97 -0.30 12.13
CA PHE A 87 6.71 1.01 11.53
C PHE A 87 5.22 1.17 11.20
N LEU A 88 4.63 0.19 10.49
CA LEU A 88 3.22 0.21 10.12
C LEU A 88 2.30 0.31 11.34
N ALA A 89 2.58 -0.44 12.41
CA ALA A 89 1.80 -0.39 13.65
C ALA A 89 1.86 0.97 14.38
N LYS A 90 2.81 1.84 14.03
CA LYS A 90 2.93 3.19 14.59
C LYS A 90 2.17 4.23 13.76
N VAL A 91 2.03 3.99 12.46
CA VAL A 91 1.56 5.01 11.50
C VAL A 91 0.19 4.71 10.89
N LEU A 92 -0.29 3.47 11.02
CA LEU A 92 -1.63 3.01 10.62
C LEU A 92 -2.47 2.67 11.85
#